data_AF-A0A932BUM0-F1
#
_entry.id   AF-A0A932BUM0-F1
#
_cell.length_a   1.000
_cell.length_b   1.000
_cell.length_c   1.000
_cell.angle_alpha   90.00
_cell.angle_beta   90.00
_cell.angle_gamma   90.00
#
_symmetry.space_group_name_H-M   'P 1'
#
loop_
_entity.id
_entity.type
_entity.pdbx_description
1 polymer ?
#
loop_
_entity_poly.entity_id
_entity_poly.type
_entity_poly.pdbx_seq_one_letter_code
_entity_poly.pdbx_strand_id
1 'polypeptide(L)'
;MDLGQATLQWLHILFGTFWFGGALFANFVVVPVMMRLPAEPQQQFFKLFAAQSERMMLIAASGTILLGFLRGTVFGSIRDLAALSTPYGTYWLIGLVAASLTYAYGTWFLSPRANRVLEMAAVGVGPGGQISPELAAAINRLKVVALLELVGFFVVFTMMIAMHFAGAA
;
A
#
# COMPACT_ATOMS: atom_id res chain seq x y z
N MET A 1 -20.20 6.89 21.33
CA MET A 1 -19.68 5.87 20.39
C MET A 1 -19.95 4.52 21.02
N ASP A 2 -20.66 3.62 20.34
CA ASP A 2 -20.84 2.25 20.87
C ASP A 2 -19.52 1.45 20.76
N LEU A 3 -19.39 0.37 21.52
CA LEU A 3 -18.16 -0.44 21.56
C LEU A 3 -17.82 -1.04 20.18
N GLY A 4 -18.81 -1.46 19.40
CA GLY A 4 -18.62 -2.01 18.06
C GLY A 4 -18.08 -0.98 17.06
N GLN A 5 -18.61 0.24 17.07
CA GLN A 5 -18.09 1.35 16.28
C GLN A 5 -16.64 1.68 16.66
N ALA A 6 -16.35 1.71 17.97
CA ALA A 6 -15.00 1.97 18.47
C ALA A 6 -14.02 0.87 18.02
N THR A 7 -14.40 -0.40 18.14
CA THR A 7 -13.59 -1.53 17.68
C THR A 7 -13.34 -1.48 16.19
N LEU A 8 -14.38 -1.20 15.38
CA LEU A 8 -14.24 -1.11 13.93
C LEU A 8 -13.30 0.02 13.52
N GLN A 9 -13.46 1.19 14.12
CA GLN A 9 -12.58 2.34 13.88
C GLN A 9 -11.13 2.01 14.25
N TRP A 10 -10.92 1.38 15.41
CA TRP A 10 -9.59 1.00 15.88
C TRP A 10 -8.93 0.00 14.94
N LEU A 11 -9.65 -1.05 14.52
CA LEU A 11 -9.15 -2.04 13.57
C LEU A 11 -8.84 -1.41 12.21
N HIS A 12 -9.71 -0.53 11.70
CA HIS A 12 -9.49 0.16 10.44
C HIS A 12 -8.20 0.99 10.47
N ILE A 13 -7.98 1.76 11.55
CA ILE A 13 -6.75 2.54 11.73
C ILE A 13 -5.54 1.60 11.84
N LEU A 14 -5.64 0.50 12.59
CA LEU A 14 -4.55 -0.46 12.75
C LEU A 14 -4.12 -1.05 11.40
N PHE A 15 -5.08 -1.57 10.63
CA PHE A 15 -4.79 -2.13 9.30
C PHE A 15 -4.28 -1.06 8.34
N GLY A 16 -4.87 0.14 8.36
CA GLY A 16 -4.43 1.26 7.52
C GLY A 16 -3.01 1.70 7.85
N THR A 17 -2.65 1.72 9.14
CA THR A 17 -1.29 2.03 9.61
C THR A 17 -0.32 0.95 9.15
N PHE A 18 -0.68 -0.32 9.25
CA PHE A 18 0.18 -1.40 8.79
C PHE A 18 0.39 -1.34 7.27
N TRP A 19 -0.65 -1.04 6.51
CA TRP A 19 -0.57 -0.96 5.06
C TRP A 19 0.19 0.27 4.58
N PHE A 20 -0.26 1.48 4.92
CA PHE A 20 0.40 2.71 4.49
C PHE A 20 1.76 2.90 5.16
N GLY A 21 1.84 2.70 6.48
CA GLY A 21 3.11 2.79 7.22
C GLY A 21 4.11 1.73 6.78
N GLY A 22 3.65 0.51 6.48
CA GLY A 22 4.47 -0.55 5.90
C GLY A 22 5.03 -0.17 4.53
N ALA A 23 4.21 0.41 3.64
CA ALA A 23 4.65 0.90 2.34
C ALA A 23 5.72 2.00 2.50
N LEU A 24 5.52 2.98 3.39
CA LEU A 24 6.50 4.03 3.66
C LEU A 24 7.80 3.43 4.20
N PHE A 25 7.72 2.56 5.21
CA PHE A 25 8.90 1.94 5.80
C PHE A 25 9.68 1.10 4.78
N ALA A 26 8.98 0.32 3.96
CA ALA A 26 9.59 -0.45 2.88
C ALA A 26 10.33 0.46 1.89
N ASN A 27 9.67 1.51 1.40
CA ASN A 27 10.22 2.40 0.37
C ASN A 27 11.37 3.28 0.88
N PHE A 28 11.29 3.79 2.10
CA PHE A 28 12.23 4.79 2.62
C PHE A 28 13.32 4.21 3.54
N VAL A 29 13.12 3.02 4.09
CA VAL A 29 14.08 2.40 5.01
C VAL A 29 14.60 1.08 4.47
N VAL A 30 13.71 0.11 4.21
CA VAL A 30 14.13 -1.26 3.87
C VAL A 30 14.82 -1.30 2.50
N VAL A 31 14.17 -0.79 1.45
CA VAL A 31 14.73 -0.80 0.08
C VAL A 31 16.08 -0.08 0.01
N PRO A 32 16.27 1.14 0.56
CA PRO A 32 17.57 1.80 0.55
C PRO A 32 18.68 1.03 1.27
N VAL A 33 18.39 0.41 2.41
CA VAL A 33 19.37 -0.39 3.16
C VAL A 33 19.72 -1.66 2.37
N MET A 34 18.73 -2.36 1.84
CA MET A 34 18.95 -3.58 1.05
C MET A 34 19.80 -3.34 -0.19
N MET A 35 19.60 -2.22 -0.88
CA MET A 35 20.36 -1.87 -2.09
C MET A 35 21.86 -1.62 -1.83
N ARG A 36 22.29 -1.58 -0.56
CA ARG A 36 23.69 -1.44 -0.15
C ARG A 36 24.34 -2.77 0.22
N LEU A 37 23.57 -3.86 0.30
CA LEU A 37 24.08 -5.18 0.66
C LEU A 37 24.80 -5.85 -0.53
N PRO A 38 25.78 -6.74 -0.29
CA PRO A 38 26.31 -7.61 -1.32
C PRO A 38 25.22 -8.54 -1.89
N ALA A 39 25.38 -8.97 -3.14
CA ALA A 39 24.34 -9.65 -3.92
C ALA A 39 23.75 -10.90 -3.23
N GLU A 40 24.59 -11.74 -2.60
CA GLU A 40 24.15 -12.99 -1.99
C GLU A 40 23.28 -12.76 -0.72
N PRO A 41 23.73 -12.02 0.31
CA PRO A 41 22.87 -11.61 1.43
C PRO A 41 21.62 -10.84 1.00
N GLN A 42 21.75 -9.99 -0.03
CA GLN A 42 20.65 -9.20 -0.56
C GLN A 42 19.53 -10.09 -1.09
N GLN A 43 19.84 -11.10 -1.90
CA GLN A 43 18.84 -12.00 -2.48
C GLN A 43 18.12 -12.85 -1.44
N GLN A 44 18.86 -13.41 -0.47
CA GLN A 44 18.28 -14.25 0.57
C GLN A 44 17.31 -13.43 1.45
N PHE A 45 17.72 -12.22 1.85
CA PHE A 45 16.86 -11.32 2.60
C PHE A 45 15.62 -10.94 1.79
N PHE A 46 15.80 -10.53 0.53
CA PHE A 46 14.69 -10.12 -0.32
C PHE A 46 13.65 -11.22 -0.53
N LYS A 47 14.06 -12.47 -0.75
CA LYS A 47 13.14 -13.58 -0.99
C LYS A 47 12.23 -13.82 0.21
N LEU A 48 12.80 -13.80 1.42
CA LEU A 48 12.04 -14.02 2.66
C LEU A 48 11.19 -12.79 3.01
N PHE A 49 11.77 -11.59 2.91
CA PHE A 49 11.09 -10.35 3.24
C PHE A 49 9.95 -10.04 2.27
N ALA A 50 10.17 -10.16 0.96
CA ALA A 50 9.16 -9.81 -0.05
C ALA A 50 7.91 -10.69 0.05
N ALA A 51 8.08 -12.02 0.18
CA ALA A 51 6.95 -12.94 0.29
C ALA A 51 6.11 -12.68 1.57
N GLN A 52 6.78 -12.45 2.70
CA GLN A 52 6.10 -12.13 3.95
C GLN A 52 5.45 -10.74 3.90
N SER A 53 6.16 -9.75 3.36
CA SER A 53 5.66 -8.38 3.22
C SER A 53 4.44 -8.34 2.32
N GLU A 54 4.47 -8.97 1.15
CA GLU A 54 3.34 -9.06 0.23
C GLU A 54 2.11 -9.67 0.92
N ARG A 55 2.28 -10.81 1.59
CA ARG A 55 1.17 -11.46 2.31
C ARG A 55 0.57 -10.55 3.37
N MET A 56 1.40 -9.88 4.17
CA MET A 56 0.91 -9.01 5.24
C MET A 56 0.26 -7.74 4.67
N MET A 57 0.82 -7.17 3.60
CA MET A 57 0.26 -6.00 2.91
C MET A 57 -1.09 -6.32 2.28
N LEU A 58 -1.27 -7.51 1.70
CA LEU A 58 -2.56 -7.98 1.18
C LEU A 58 -3.64 -8.03 2.27
N ILE A 59 -3.31 -8.63 3.41
CA ILE A 59 -4.23 -8.72 4.56
C ILE A 59 -4.56 -7.32 5.08
N ALA A 60 -3.54 -6.46 5.22
CA ALA A 60 -3.72 -5.12 5.74
C ALA A 60 -4.54 -4.22 4.82
N ALA A 61 -4.28 -4.27 3.52
CA ALA A 61 -5.05 -3.53 2.53
C ALA A 61 -6.51 -3.97 2.51
N SER A 62 -6.74 -5.29 2.44
CA SER A 62 -8.08 -5.87 2.44
C SER A 62 -8.86 -5.49 3.71
N GLY A 63 -8.21 -5.59 4.88
CA GLY A 63 -8.80 -5.18 6.15
C GLY A 63 -9.11 -3.69 6.19
N THR A 64 -8.21 -2.83 5.71
CA THR A 64 -8.42 -1.38 5.65
C THR A 64 -9.63 -1.04 4.79
N ILE A 65 -9.71 -1.58 3.57
CA ILE A 65 -10.78 -1.30 2.61
C ILE A 65 -12.12 -1.83 3.15
N LEU A 66 -12.17 -3.08 3.61
CA LEU A 66 -13.41 -3.69 4.11
C LEU A 66 -13.95 -2.93 5.33
N LEU A 67 -13.09 -2.64 6.31
CA LEU A 67 -13.52 -1.91 7.50
C LEU A 67 -13.88 -0.45 7.16
N GLY A 68 -13.17 0.18 6.21
CA GLY A 68 -13.52 1.52 5.73
C GLY A 68 -14.88 1.57 5.04
N PHE A 69 -15.21 0.52 4.29
CA PHE A 69 -16.53 0.34 3.67
C PHE A 69 -17.63 0.19 4.73
N LEU A 70 -17.44 -0.72 5.70
CA LEU A 70 -18.40 -0.95 6.79
C LEU A 70 -18.60 0.30 7.66
N ARG A 71 -17.52 1.05 7.93
CA ARG A 71 -17.56 2.31 8.66
C ARG A 71 -18.45 3.35 7.99
N GLY A 72 -18.33 3.50 6.67
CA GLY A 72 -19.11 4.51 5.93
C GLY A 72 -20.57 4.14 5.75
N THR A 73 -20.87 2.84 5.61
CA THR A 73 -22.20 2.34 5.25
C THR A 73 -22.99 1.86 6.47
N VAL A 74 -22.62 0.70 7.02
CA VAL A 74 -23.36 0.02 8.11
C VAL A 74 -23.36 0.86 9.39
N PHE A 75 -22.22 1.44 9.73
CA PHE A 75 -22.02 2.23 10.94
C PHE A 75 -21.97 3.75 10.68
N GLY A 76 -22.17 4.16 9.43
CA GLY A 76 -22.03 5.54 8.98
C GLY A 76 -23.30 6.12 8.40
N SER A 77 -23.14 7.26 7.73
CA SER A 77 -24.24 8.03 7.14
C SER A 77 -24.59 7.61 5.70
N ILE A 78 -23.80 6.75 5.06
CA ILE A 78 -24.03 6.33 3.67
C ILE A 78 -25.06 5.19 3.61
N ARG A 79 -26.35 5.56 3.62
CA ARG A 79 -27.48 4.62 3.55
C ARG A 79 -28.22 4.61 2.23
N ASP A 80 -28.01 5.62 1.40
CA ASP A 80 -28.62 5.76 0.08
C ASP A 80 -27.66 6.49 -0.88
N LEU A 81 -28.07 6.61 -2.14
CA LEU A 81 -27.30 7.30 -3.17
C LEU A 81 -27.22 8.82 -2.95
N ALA A 82 -28.21 9.42 -2.28
CA ALA A 82 -28.20 10.85 -2.00
C ALA A 82 -27.09 11.20 -1.00
N ALA A 83 -26.81 10.31 -0.04
CA ALA A 83 -25.74 10.45 0.93
C ALA A 83 -24.35 10.58 0.28
N LEU A 84 -24.14 10.00 -0.91
CA LEU A 84 -22.89 10.14 -1.67
C LEU A 84 -22.64 11.57 -2.19
N SER A 85 -23.70 12.36 -2.34
CA SER A 85 -23.61 13.76 -2.77
C SER A 85 -23.28 14.72 -1.61
N THR A 86 -23.27 14.23 -0.37
CA THR A 86 -22.80 15.02 0.78
C THR A 86 -21.27 15.16 0.74
N PRO A 87 -20.68 16.21 1.35
CA PRO A 87 -19.23 16.34 1.43
C PRO A 87 -18.56 15.09 2.03
N TYR A 88 -19.13 14.57 3.12
CA TYR A 88 -18.66 13.33 3.75
C TYR A 88 -18.70 12.14 2.77
N GLY A 89 -19.84 11.92 2.10
CA GLY A 89 -20.02 10.79 1.19
C GLY A 89 -19.17 10.86 -0.06
N THR A 90 -18.94 12.06 -0.60
CA THR A 90 -18.04 12.27 -1.73
C THR A 90 -16.60 11.95 -1.35
N TYR A 91 -16.09 12.46 -0.22
CA TYR A 91 -14.75 12.13 0.25
C TYR A 91 -14.59 10.65 0.59
N TRP A 92 -15.61 10.04 1.20
CA TRP A 92 -15.63 8.60 1.45
C TRP A 92 -15.53 7.80 0.16
N LEU A 93 -16.32 8.14 -0.87
CA LEU A 93 -16.31 7.44 -2.15
C LEU A 93 -14.98 7.57 -2.87
N ILE A 94 -14.44 8.79 -2.95
CA ILE A 94 -13.12 9.03 -3.57
C ILE A 94 -12.04 8.24 -2.82
N GLY A 95 -12.05 8.28 -1.48
CA GLY A 95 -11.10 7.56 -0.64
C GLY A 95 -11.20 6.04 -0.83
N LEU A 96 -12.41 5.49 -0.88
CA LEU A 96 -12.64 4.06 -1.10
C LEU A 96 -12.14 3.63 -2.48
N VAL A 97 -12.50 4.37 -3.54
CA VAL A 97 -12.06 4.10 -4.92
C VAL A 97 -10.53 4.19 -5.02
N ALA A 98 -9.93 5.26 -4.46
CA ALA A 98 -8.48 5.43 -4.46
C ALA A 98 -7.78 4.29 -3.72
N ALA A 99 -8.31 3.84 -2.58
CA ALA A 99 -7.76 2.70 -1.84
C ALA A 99 -7.86 1.40 -2.64
N SER A 100 -9.02 1.11 -3.25
CA SER A 100 -9.20 -0.06 -4.10
C SER A 100 -8.28 -0.06 -5.32
N LEU A 101 -8.10 1.09 -5.97
CA LEU A 101 -7.18 1.24 -7.10
C LEU A 101 -5.72 1.08 -6.66
N THR A 102 -5.34 1.64 -5.51
CA THR A 102 -3.99 1.49 -4.94
C THR A 102 -3.69 0.02 -4.64
N TYR A 103 -4.64 -0.69 -4.03
CA TYR A 103 -4.54 -2.13 -3.78
C TYR A 103 -4.42 -2.94 -5.08
N ALA A 104 -5.29 -2.69 -6.06
CA ALA A 104 -5.24 -3.36 -7.35
C ALA A 104 -3.91 -3.06 -8.09
N TYR A 105 -3.42 -1.84 -8.01
CA TYR A 105 -2.14 -1.44 -8.58
C TYR A 105 -0.97 -2.18 -7.91
N GLY A 106 -0.92 -2.22 -6.57
CA GLY A 106 0.10 -2.94 -5.84
C GLY A 106 0.15 -4.43 -6.23
N THR A 107 -1.02 -5.07 -6.25
CA THR A 107 -1.14 -6.52 -6.52
C THR A 107 -0.91 -6.90 -7.98
N TRP A 108 -1.47 -6.14 -8.93
CA TRP A 108 -1.42 -6.52 -10.35
C TRP A 108 -0.23 -5.90 -11.09
N PHE A 109 0.29 -4.76 -10.63
CA PHE A 109 1.36 -4.05 -11.34
C PHE A 109 2.68 -4.06 -10.58
N LEU A 110 2.67 -3.79 -9.26
CA LEU A 110 3.91 -3.67 -8.48
C LEU A 110 4.50 -5.05 -8.15
N SER A 111 3.72 -5.96 -7.57
CA SER A 111 4.16 -7.31 -7.16
C SER A 111 4.81 -8.09 -8.30
N PRO A 112 4.21 -8.23 -9.51
CA PRO A 112 4.83 -9.01 -10.58
C PRO A 112 6.15 -8.40 -11.09
N ARG A 113 6.25 -7.07 -11.08
CA ARG A 113 7.48 -6.36 -11.48
C ARG A 113 8.58 -6.52 -10.42
N ALA A 114 8.21 -6.48 -9.14
CA ALA A 114 9.13 -6.74 -8.04
C ALA A 114 9.68 -8.17 -8.14
N ASN A 115 8.82 -9.17 -8.30
CA ASN A 115 9.22 -10.58 -8.45
C ASN A 115 10.14 -10.80 -9.65
N ARG A 116 9.86 -10.15 -10.80
CA ARG A 116 10.75 -10.21 -11.97
C ARG A 116 12.13 -9.62 -11.69
N VAL A 117 12.22 -8.50 -10.97
CA VAL A 117 13.51 -7.92 -10.55
C VAL A 117 14.29 -8.89 -9.65
N LEU A 118 13.58 -9.62 -8.77
CA LEU A 118 14.20 -10.63 -7.90
C LEU A 118 14.72 -11.83 -8.70
N GLU A 119 13.95 -12.32 -9.65
CA GLU A 119 14.38 -13.40 -10.56
C GLU A 119 15.62 -12.97 -11.36
N MET A 120 15.62 -11.76 -11.90
CA MET A 120 16.78 -11.21 -12.62
C MET A 120 18.01 -11.09 -11.72
N ALA A 121 17.83 -10.69 -10.45
CA ALA A 121 18.92 -10.65 -9.48
C ALA A 121 19.46 -12.06 -9.18
N ALA A 122 18.58 -13.07 -9.08
CA ALA A 122 18.95 -14.45 -8.78
C ALA A 122 19.73 -15.16 -9.90
N VAL A 123 19.49 -14.79 -11.16
CA VAL A 123 20.22 -15.34 -12.33
C VAL A 123 21.68 -14.87 -12.39
N GLY A 124 22.06 -13.88 -11.57
CA GLY A 124 23.45 -13.54 -11.27
C GLY A 124 23.83 -12.12 -11.59
N VAL A 125 24.78 -11.61 -10.82
CA VAL A 125 25.56 -10.41 -11.14
C VAL A 125 26.57 -10.76 -12.23
N GLY A 126 26.80 -9.86 -13.19
CA GLY A 126 27.75 -10.03 -14.28
C GLY A 126 29.20 -10.27 -13.78
N PRO A 127 30.16 -10.49 -14.69
CA PRO A 127 31.55 -10.79 -14.33
C PRO A 127 32.07 -9.85 -13.24
N GLY A 128 32.58 -10.42 -12.13
CA GLY A 128 33.10 -9.65 -10.98
C GLY A 128 32.05 -9.16 -9.97
N GLY A 129 30.82 -9.67 -9.99
CA GLY A 129 29.80 -9.31 -8.99
C GLY A 129 29.09 -7.97 -9.28
N GLN A 130 29.19 -7.48 -10.52
CA GLN A 130 28.57 -6.21 -10.93
C GLN A 130 27.10 -6.40 -11.33
N ILE A 131 26.23 -5.50 -10.86
CA ILE A 131 24.82 -5.45 -11.27
C ILE A 131 24.76 -5.19 -12.78
N SER A 132 24.05 -6.06 -13.52
CA SER A 132 23.91 -5.86 -14.97
C SER A 132 23.17 -4.54 -15.26
N PRO A 133 23.49 -3.83 -16.36
CA PRO A 133 22.78 -2.61 -16.74
C PRO A 133 21.26 -2.82 -16.85
N GLU A 134 20.82 -3.99 -17.28
CA GLU A 134 19.42 -4.39 -17.38
C GLU A 134 18.76 -4.48 -16.00
N LEU A 135 19.43 -5.08 -15.02
CA LEU A 135 18.94 -5.18 -13.65
C LEU A 135 18.87 -3.80 -12.99
N ALA A 136 19.89 -2.96 -13.19
CA ALA A 136 19.90 -1.58 -12.69
C ALA A 136 18.72 -0.76 -13.28
N ALA A 137 18.46 -0.88 -14.57
CA ALA A 137 17.32 -0.24 -15.23
C ALA A 137 15.97 -0.76 -14.70
N ALA A 138 15.85 -2.07 -14.48
CA ALA A 138 14.64 -2.67 -13.93
C ALA A 138 14.35 -2.20 -12.50
N ILE A 139 15.39 -2.11 -11.65
CA ILE A 139 15.29 -1.57 -10.29
C ILE A 139 14.84 -0.10 -10.30
N ASN A 140 15.42 0.74 -11.18
CA ASN A 140 15.02 2.14 -11.28
C ASN A 140 13.57 2.31 -11.74
N ARG A 141 13.11 1.50 -12.71
CA ARG A 141 11.70 1.48 -13.12
C ARG A 141 10.78 1.06 -11.98
N LEU A 142 11.17 0.02 -11.22
CA LEU A 142 10.41 -0.45 -10.07
C LEU A 142 10.26 0.64 -9.00
N LYS A 143 11.32 1.41 -8.72
CA LYS A 143 11.25 2.54 -7.78
C LYS A 143 10.23 3.59 -8.22
N VAL A 144 10.22 3.98 -9.49
CA VAL A 144 9.25 4.97 -10.00
C VAL A 144 7.82 4.44 -9.88
N VAL A 145 7.62 3.17 -10.25
CA VAL A 145 6.31 2.49 -10.14
C VAL A 145 5.85 2.40 -8.68
N ALA A 146 6.75 2.15 -7.73
CA ALA A 146 6.46 2.14 -6.30
C ALA A 146 6.14 3.54 -5.76
N LEU A 147 6.82 4.59 -6.24
CA LEU A 147 6.48 5.97 -5.86
C LEU A 147 5.10 6.41 -6.37
N LEU A 148 4.64 5.89 -7.52
CA LEU A 148 3.27 6.13 -7.99
C LEU A 148 2.22 5.53 -7.04
N GLU A 149 2.51 4.40 -6.38
CA GLU A 149 1.63 3.84 -5.35
C GLU A 149 1.45 4.82 -4.17
N LEU A 150 2.51 5.54 -3.79
CA LEU A 150 2.44 6.55 -2.73
C LEU A 150 1.52 7.73 -3.07
N VAL A 151 1.33 8.04 -4.36
CA VAL A 151 0.33 9.04 -4.78
C VAL A 151 -1.07 8.55 -4.48
N GLY A 152 -1.35 7.27 -4.73
CA GLY A 152 -2.63 6.66 -4.36
C GLY A 152 -2.88 6.73 -2.85
N PHE A 153 -1.88 6.38 -2.04
CA PHE A 153 -1.95 6.55 -0.59
C PHE A 153 -2.14 8.00 -0.14
N PHE A 154 -1.48 8.95 -0.79
CA PHE A 154 -1.62 10.38 -0.49
C PHE A 154 -3.07 10.85 -0.70
N VAL A 155 -3.71 10.43 -1.80
CA VAL A 155 -5.13 10.70 -2.06
C VAL A 155 -6.00 10.08 -0.97
N VAL A 156 -5.80 8.81 -0.64
CA VAL A 156 -6.55 8.12 0.43
C VAL A 156 -6.43 8.86 1.75
N PHE A 157 -5.21 9.20 2.16
CA PHE A 157 -4.94 9.90 3.42
C PHE A 157 -5.57 11.29 3.46
N THR A 158 -5.51 12.02 2.34
CA THR A 158 -6.15 13.34 2.22
C THR A 158 -7.67 13.22 2.35
N MET A 159 -8.29 12.23 1.71
CA MET A 159 -9.73 11.99 1.85
C MET A 159 -10.11 11.59 3.28
N MET A 160 -9.27 10.84 3.99
CA MET A 160 -9.48 10.51 5.40
C MET A 160 -9.50 11.76 6.29
N ILE A 161 -8.58 12.69 6.06
CA ILE A 161 -8.52 13.96 6.77
C ILE A 161 -9.75 14.82 6.41
N ALA A 162 -10.09 14.93 5.12
CA ALA A 162 -11.23 15.71 4.65
C ALA A 162 -12.54 15.21 5.25
N MET A 163 -12.74 13.88 5.36
CA MET A 163 -13.91 13.29 6.02
C MET A 163 -14.01 13.66 7.50
N HIS A 164 -12.89 13.76 8.22
CA HIS A 164 -12.90 14.13 9.63
C HIS A 164 -13.48 15.53 9.84
N PHE A 165 -13.09 16.49 8.99
CA PHE A 165 -13.61 17.85 9.04
C PHE A 165 -15.03 17.97 8.48
N ALA A 166 -15.36 17.21 7.43
CA ALA A 166 -16.69 17.21 6.83
C ALA A 166 -17.79 16.63 7.74
N GLY A 167 -17.43 15.68 8.61
CA GLY A 167 -18.36 15.11 9.59
C GLY A 167 -18.50 15.92 10.89
N ALA A 168 -17.69 16.98 11.06
CA ALA A 168 -17.74 17.88 12.22
C ALA A 168 -18.54 19.17 11.94
N ALA A 169 -19.00 19.37 10.70
CA ALA A 169 -19.83 20.48 10.24
C ALA A 169 -21.28 20.02 10.06
#